data_AF-A0A524BKX8-F1
#
_entry.id   AF-A0A524BKX8-F1
#
_cell.length_a   1.000
_cell.length_b   1.000
_cell.length_c   1.000
_cell.angle_alpha   90.00
_cell.angle_beta   90.00
_cell.angle_gamma   90.00
#
_symmetry.space_group_name_H-M   'P 1'
#
loop_
_entity.id
_entity.type
_entity.pdbx_description
1 polymer ?
#
loop_
_entity_poly.entity_id
_entity_poly.type
_entity_poly.pdbx_seq_one_letter_code
_entity_poly.pdbx_strand_id
1 'polypeptide(L)'
;MSIAAITFWFIGIFLALFGLVFALYGMSSERSYWAQRDPSGNPSREATPFSKVFTHFWRIAISNERAPLRIAAIGVTLIYLAIVAFILAVIFTATG
;
A
#
# COMPACT_ATOMS: atom_id res chain seq x y z
N MET A 1 -0.46 -26.91 12.71
CA MET A 1 -0.23 -25.46 12.69
C MET A 1 -0.77 -24.86 13.99
N SER A 2 0.04 -24.08 14.68
CA SER A 2 -0.37 -23.40 15.92
C SER A 2 -1.45 -22.34 15.65
N ILE A 3 -2.27 -22.01 16.67
CA ILE A 3 -3.28 -20.93 16.59
C ILE A 3 -2.59 -19.61 16.23
N ALA A 4 -1.41 -19.35 16.80
CA ALA A 4 -0.60 -18.18 16.48
C ALA A 4 -0.25 -18.10 14.98
N ALA A 5 0.23 -19.20 14.38
CA ALA A 5 0.55 -19.25 12.96
C ALA A 5 -0.67 -18.95 12.08
N ILE A 6 -1.83 -19.56 12.38
CA ILE A 6 -3.08 -19.35 11.63
C ILE A 6 -3.49 -17.87 11.69
N THR A 7 -3.44 -17.25 12.87
CA THR A 7 -3.77 -15.83 13.05
C THR A 7 -2.89 -14.92 12.20
N PHE A 8 -1.57 -15.15 12.19
CA PHE A 8 -0.65 -14.34 11.36
C PHE A 8 -0.86 -14.54 9.86
N TRP A 9 -1.21 -15.75 9.41
CA TRP A 9 -1.60 -15.99 8.02
C TRP A 9 -2.82 -15.16 7.62
N PHE A 10 -3.90 -15.22 8.43
CA PHE A 10 -5.10 -14.42 8.16
C PHE A 10 -4.82 -12.92 8.15
N ILE A 11 -4.13 -12.40 9.18
CA ILE A 11 -3.77 -10.98 9.26
C ILE A 11 -2.96 -10.57 8.02
N GLY A 12 -1.93 -11.35 7.65
CA GLY A 12 -1.11 -11.07 6.48
C GLY A 12 -1.94 -11.02 5.19
N ILE A 13 -2.86 -11.96 4.99
CA ILE A 13 -3.75 -11.99 3.82
C ILE A 13 -4.61 -10.72 3.75
N PHE A 14 -5.27 -10.35 4.85
CA PHE A 14 -6.11 -9.15 4.85
C PHE A 14 -5.30 -7.87 4.63
N LEU A 15 -4.14 -7.73 5.29
CA LEU A 15 -3.25 -6.60 5.09
C LEU A 15 -2.77 -6.50 3.64
N ALA A 16 -2.44 -7.63 3.00
CA ALA A 16 -2.03 -7.65 1.61
C ALA A 16 -3.18 -7.23 0.68
N LEU A 17 -4.40 -7.73 0.90
CA LEU A 17 -5.57 -7.39 0.09
C LEU A 17 -5.94 -5.90 0.23
N PHE A 18 -6.08 -5.40 1.46
CA PHE A 18 -6.39 -3.98 1.70
C PHE A 18 -5.25 -3.09 1.21
N GLY A 19 -4.00 -3.49 1.44
CA GLY A 19 -2.82 -2.77 0.97
C GLY A 19 -2.79 -2.63 -0.55
N LEU A 20 -3.07 -3.72 -1.27
CA LEU A 20 -3.16 -3.72 -2.72
C LEU A 20 -4.29 -2.81 -3.22
N VAL A 21 -5.49 -2.93 -2.65
CA VAL A 21 -6.65 -2.09 -3.05
C VAL A 21 -6.34 -0.61 -2.82
N PHE A 22 -5.79 -0.23 -1.67
CA PHE A 22 -5.46 1.17 -1.37
C PHE A 22 -4.33 1.70 -2.25
N ALA A 23 -3.30 0.89 -2.51
CA ALA A 23 -2.22 1.26 -3.42
C ALA A 23 -2.75 1.54 -4.84
N LEU A 24 -3.56 0.62 -5.39
CA LEU A 24 -4.13 0.75 -6.73
C LEU A 24 -5.13 1.91 -6.82
N TYR A 25 -6.05 1.99 -5.85
CA TYR A 25 -7.07 3.03 -5.80
C TYR A 25 -6.46 4.42 -5.60
N GLY A 26 -5.48 4.56 -4.71
CA GLY A 26 -4.79 5.82 -4.49
C GLY A 26 -4.04 6.30 -5.74
N MET A 27 -3.36 5.39 -6.45
CA MET A 27 -2.69 5.71 -7.71
C MET A 27 -3.65 6.07 -8.84
N SER A 28 -4.78 5.36 -8.95
CA SER A 28 -5.84 5.68 -9.90
C SER A 28 -6.42 7.06 -9.61
N SER A 29 -6.72 7.33 -8.33
CA SER A 29 -7.27 8.61 -7.88
C SER A 29 -6.29 9.78 -8.08
N GLU A 30 -4.98 9.56 -7.91
CA GLU A 30 -3.95 10.57 -8.20
C GLU A 30 -3.95 10.94 -9.68
N ARG A 31 -4.06 9.96 -10.59
CA ARG A 31 -4.17 10.24 -12.03
C ARG A 31 -5.45 11.01 -12.37
N SER A 32 -6.58 10.61 -11.78
CA SER A 32 -7.85 11.31 -11.97
C SER A 32 -7.80 12.75 -11.45
N TYR A 33 -7.10 13.00 -10.35
CA TYR A 33 -6.87 14.35 -9.83
C TYR A 33 -6.14 15.23 -10.85
N TRP A 34 -5.07 14.73 -11.46
CA TRP A 34 -4.33 15.48 -12.48
C TRP A 34 -5.13 15.65 -13.78
N ALA A 35 -5.93 14.66 -14.17
CA ALA A 35 -6.83 14.78 -15.32
C ALA A 35 -7.91 15.85 -15.15
N GLN A 36 -8.36 16.10 -13.92
CA GLN A 36 -9.29 17.18 -13.62
C GLN A 36 -8.59 18.54 -13.52
N ARG A 37 -7.36 18.55 -13.03
CA ARG A 37 -6.58 19.79 -12.82
C ARG A 37 -6.03 20.37 -14.11
N ASP A 38 -5.56 19.51 -15.02
CA ASP A 38 -5.16 19.88 -16.38
C ASP A 38 -5.74 18.88 -17.39
N PRO A 39 -6.97 19.15 -17.89
CA PRO A 39 -7.62 18.30 -18.88
C PRO A 39 -6.88 18.25 -20.24
N SER A 40 -6.07 19.26 -20.55
CA SER A 40 -5.26 19.32 -21.77
C SER A 40 -3.89 18.69 -21.63
N GLY A 41 -3.44 18.47 -20.40
CA GLY A 41 -2.15 17.89 -20.05
C GLY A 41 -2.09 16.37 -20.19
N ASN A 42 -0.97 15.79 -19.77
CA ASN A 42 -0.81 14.34 -19.68
C ASN A 42 -0.77 13.90 -18.20
N PRO A 43 -1.91 13.42 -17.65
CA PRO A 43 -2.02 13.07 -16.24
C PRO A 43 -1.06 11.96 -15.81
N SER A 44 -0.64 11.10 -16.74
CA SER A 44 0.31 10.02 -16.43
C SER A 44 1.74 10.52 -16.23
N ARG A 45 2.09 11.69 -16.78
CA ARG A 45 3.38 12.34 -16.56
C ARG A 45 3.40 13.20 -15.30
N GLU A 46 2.27 13.83 -14.98
CA GLU A 46 2.15 14.72 -13.81
C GLU A 46 1.86 13.95 -12.52
N ALA A 47 1.12 12.85 -12.60
CA ALA A 47 0.89 11.98 -11.47
C ALA A 47 2.22 11.44 -10.93
N THR A 48 2.32 11.44 -9.60
CA THR A 48 3.49 10.88 -8.94
C THR A 48 3.61 9.39 -9.30
N PRO A 49 4.77 8.91 -9.79
CA PRO A 49 4.93 7.52 -10.18
C PRO A 49 4.89 6.60 -8.95
N PHE A 50 4.38 5.38 -9.15
CA PHE A 50 4.28 4.39 -8.07
C PHE A 50 5.63 4.07 -7.44
N SER A 51 6.73 4.08 -8.22
CA SER A 51 8.08 3.87 -7.69
C SER A 51 8.43 4.86 -6.58
N LYS A 52 8.07 6.15 -6.74
CA LYS A 52 8.31 7.17 -5.72
C LYS A 52 7.45 6.95 -4.49
N VAL A 53 6.18 6.53 -4.67
CA VAL A 53 5.29 6.13 -3.58
C VAL A 53 5.86 4.96 -2.81
N PHE A 54 6.33 3.94 -3.51
CA PHE A 54 6.90 2.73 -2.92
C PHE A 54 8.17 3.02 -2.10
N THR A 55 9.09 3.84 -2.62
CA THR A 55 10.34 4.17 -1.92
C THR A 55 10.13 5.13 -0.74
N HIS A 56 9.18 6.07 -0.83
CA HIS A 56 8.98 7.13 0.18
C HIS A 56 7.65 6.99 0.92
N PHE A 57 7.07 5.79 0.95
CA PHE A 57 5.72 5.55 1.45
C PHE A 57 5.52 6.12 2.86
N TRP A 58 6.48 5.92 3.76
CA TRP A 58 6.40 6.41 5.13
C TRP A 58 6.29 7.93 5.19
N ARG A 59 7.19 8.63 4.50
CA ARG A 59 7.18 10.10 4.43
C ARG A 59 5.90 10.63 3.81
N ILE A 60 5.43 10.00 2.73
CA ILE A 60 4.22 10.42 2.02
C ILE A 60 2.99 10.23 2.91
N ALA A 61 2.84 9.07 3.56
CA ALA A 61 1.68 8.75 4.40
C ALA A 61 1.45 9.77 5.54
N ILE A 62 2.54 10.24 6.18
CA ILE A 62 2.49 11.17 7.32
C ILE A 62 2.56 12.65 6.92
N SER A 63 2.87 12.95 5.65
CA SER A 63 2.96 14.32 5.15
C SER A 63 1.60 14.90 4.77
N ASN A 64 1.57 16.22 4.54
CA ASN A 64 0.41 16.95 4.00
C ASN A 64 0.31 16.85 2.46
N GLU A 65 0.80 15.76 1.88
CA GLU A 65 0.62 15.48 0.45
C GLU A 65 -0.85 15.24 0.10
N ARG A 66 -1.15 15.22 -1.20
CA ARG A 66 -2.51 15.03 -1.73
C ARG A 66 -3.13 13.74 -1.17
N ALA A 67 -4.41 13.81 -0.82
CA ALA A 67 -5.13 12.67 -0.24
C ALA A 67 -5.01 11.36 -1.05
N PRO A 68 -5.13 11.35 -2.40
CA PRO A 68 -4.92 10.15 -3.21
C PRO A 68 -3.54 9.53 -3.03
N LEU A 69 -2.49 10.37 -2.99
CA LEU A 69 -1.11 9.94 -2.82
C LEU A 69 -0.86 9.33 -1.43
N ARG A 70 -1.47 9.93 -0.40
CA ARG A 70 -1.42 9.39 0.97
C ARG A 70 -2.12 8.04 1.08
N ILE A 71 -3.27 7.86 0.44
CA ILE A 71 -3.98 6.58 0.40
C ILE A 71 -3.10 5.52 -0.28
N ALA A 72 -2.46 5.85 -1.40
CA ALA A 72 -1.53 4.94 -2.07
C ALA A 72 -0.37 4.53 -1.15
N ALA A 73 0.22 5.50 -0.44
CA ALA A 73 1.30 5.25 0.50
C ALA A 73 0.87 4.41 1.71
N ILE A 74 -0.33 4.63 2.25
CA ILE A 74 -0.91 3.78 3.31
C ILE A 74 -1.07 2.35 2.77
N GLY A 75 -1.53 2.18 1.53
CA GLY A 75 -1.61 0.87 0.89
C GLY A 75 -0.25 0.14 0.87
N VAL A 76 0.81 0.85 0.49
CA VAL A 76 2.18 0.30 0.53
C VAL A 76 2.61 -0.05 1.97
N THR A 77 2.29 0.78 2.97
CA THR A 77 2.55 0.46 4.39
C THR A 77 1.90 -0.86 4.79
N LEU A 78 0.64 -1.08 4.42
CA LEU A 78 -0.08 -2.31 4.74
C LEU A 78 0.55 -3.53 4.06
N ILE A 79 1.08 -3.40 2.84
CA ILE A 79 1.82 -4.47 2.16
C ILE A 79 3.09 -4.83 2.93
N TYR A 80 3.85 -3.84 3.41
CA TYR A 80 5.02 -4.11 4.26
C TYR A 80 4.65 -4.81 5.57
N LEU A 81 3.56 -4.39 6.22
CA LEU A 81 3.06 -5.06 7.42
C LEU A 81 2.58 -6.49 7.12
N ALA A 82 1.99 -6.74 5.95
CA ALA A 82 1.62 -8.07 5.50
C ALA A 82 2.85 -8.98 5.35
N ILE A 83 3.94 -8.48 4.77
CA ILE A 83 5.20 -9.22 4.65
C ILE A 83 5.73 -9.61 6.03
N VAL A 84 5.72 -8.68 7.01
CA VAL A 84 6.12 -8.98 8.38
C VAL A 84 5.21 -10.05 9.00
N ALA A 85 3.89 -9.96 8.82
CA ALA A 85 2.95 -10.96 9.31
C ALA A 85 3.19 -12.34 8.69
N PHE A 86 3.49 -12.41 7.39
CA PHE A 86 3.83 -13.68 6.72
C PHE A 86 5.14 -14.28 7.22
N ILE A 87 6.18 -13.46 7.46
CA ILE A 87 7.44 -13.93 8.05
C ILE A 87 7.17 -14.56 9.42
N LEU A 88 6.39 -13.87 10.27
CA LEU A 88 6.00 -14.41 11.57
C LEU A 88 5.17 -15.70 11.42
N ALA A 89 4.21 -15.74 10.50
CA ALA A 89 3.40 -16.92 10.25
C ALA A 89 4.26 -18.14 9.89
N VAL A 90 5.28 -17.97 9.04
CA VAL A 90 6.24 -19.03 8.68
C VAL A 90 7.06 -19.48 9.89
N ILE A 91 7.60 -18.54 10.67
CA ILE A 91 8.38 -18.85 11.90
C ILE A 91 7.52 -19.69 12.86
N PHE A 92 6.32 -19.22 13.20
CA PHE A 92 5.41 -19.92 14.13
C PHE A 92 4.84 -21.23 13.58
N THR A 93 4.90 -21.45 12.27
CA THR A 93 4.58 -22.74 11.63
C THR A 93 5.74 -23.72 11.73
N ALA A 94 6.98 -23.23 11.68
CA ALA A 94 8.18 -24.05 11.74
C ALA A 94 8.61 -24.41 13.17
N THR A 95 8.30 -23.56 14.16
CA THR A 95 8.72 -23.73 15.55
C THR A 95 7.66 -24.33 16.48
N GLY A 96 6.45 -24.60 15.99
CA GLY A 96 5.32 -25.10 16.79
C GLY A 96 4.56 -26.21 16.11
#